data_AF-A0A968WTU0-F1
#
_entry.id   AF-A0A968WTU0-F1
#
_cell.length_a   1.000
_cell.length_b   1.000
_cell.length_c   1.000
_cell.angle_alpha   90.00
_cell.angle_beta   90.00
_cell.angle_gamma   90.00
#
_symmetry.space_group_name_H-M   'P 1'
#
loop_
_entity.id
_entity.type
_entity.pdbx_description
1 polymer ?
#
loop_
_entity_poly.entity_id
_entity_poly.type
_entity_poly.pdbx_seq_one_letter_code
_entity_poly.pdbx_strand_id
1 'polypeptide(L)'
;MTVRIAVVETPAYLAKAEHIMGEEERWVVVDMVSLNPLGGVLIRGSGGLRKMRIALEGRGKRGGGRVIYWFHSPRFPAVLLWAFAKTRRRI
;
A
#
# COMPACT_ATOMS: atom_id res chain seq x y z
N MET A 1 23.65 -0.67 4.85
CA MET A 1 22.73 -1.56 5.57
C MET A 1 21.32 -1.02 5.39
N THR A 2 20.44 -1.72 4.67
CA THR A 2 19.05 -1.30 4.50
C THR A 2 18.25 -1.84 5.68
N VAL A 3 17.86 -0.98 6.61
CA VAL A 3 17.01 -1.40 7.73
C VAL A 3 15.59 -1.54 7.18
N ARG A 4 15.04 -2.77 7.23
CA ARG A 4 13.64 -3.03 6.93
C ARG A 4 12.77 -2.65 8.11
N ILE A 5 11.59 -2.10 7.84
CA ILE A 5 10.58 -1.78 8.85
C ILE A 5 9.54 -2.89 8.90
N ALA A 6 9.09 -3.24 10.10
CA ALA A 6 7.97 -4.15 10.29
C ALA A 6 6.69 -3.52 9.71
N VAL A 7 5.86 -4.34 9.07
CA VAL A 7 4.59 -3.91 8.47
C VAL A 7 3.44 -4.62 9.17
N VAL A 8 2.42 -3.85 9.54
CA VAL A 8 1.18 -4.38 10.12
C VAL A 8 0.06 -4.23 9.10
N GLU A 9 -0.58 -5.34 8.78
CA GLU A 9 -1.79 -5.38 7.95
C GLU A 9 -3.02 -5.25 8.85
N THR A 10 -3.86 -4.24 8.60
CA THR A 10 -5.10 -4.10 9.36
C THR A 10 -6.22 -4.96 8.77
N PRO A 11 -7.23 -5.37 9.57
CA PRO A 11 -8.39 -6.08 9.04
C PRO A 11 -9.11 -5.33 7.90
N ALA A 12 -9.19 -3.99 8.02
CA ALA A 12 -9.76 -3.13 6.98
C ALA A 12 -8.95 -3.16 5.68
N TYR A 13 -7.62 -3.19 5.77
CA TYR A 13 -6.76 -3.37 4.61
C TYR A 13 -6.95 -4.74 3.97
N LEU A 14 -6.90 -5.82 4.75
CA LEU A 14 -7.04 -7.19 4.27
C LEU A 14 -8.37 -7.39 3.53
N ALA A 15 -9.49 -6.96 4.13
CA ALA A 15 -10.81 -7.04 3.52
C ALA A 15 -10.90 -6.30 2.16
N LYS A 16 -10.10 -5.26 1.94
CA LYS A 16 -10.06 -4.57 0.64
C LYS A 16 -9.04 -5.16 -0.32
N ALA A 17 -7.91 -5.65 0.18
CA ALA A 17 -6.87 -6.27 -0.62
C ALA A 17 -7.38 -7.53 -1.31
N GLU A 18 -8.08 -8.40 -0.57
CA GLU A 18 -8.67 -9.66 -1.09
C GLU A 18 -9.63 -9.45 -2.27
N HIS A 19 -10.27 -8.28 -2.37
CA HIS A 19 -11.16 -7.98 -3.49
C HIS A 19 -10.45 -7.53 -4.77
N ILE A 20 -9.16 -7.15 -4.70
CA ILE A 20 -8.48 -6.51 -5.82
C ILE A 20 -7.15 -7.14 -6.21
N MET A 21 -6.52 -7.91 -5.32
CA MET A 21 -5.21 -8.52 -5.53
C MET A 21 -5.12 -9.89 -4.85
N GLY A 22 -4.28 -10.77 -5.39
CA GLY A 22 -3.97 -12.07 -4.79
C GLY A 22 -2.99 -11.97 -3.62
N GLU A 23 -2.73 -13.10 -2.97
CA GLU A 23 -1.81 -13.16 -1.83
C GLU A 23 -0.38 -12.76 -2.20
N GLU A 24 0.16 -13.23 -3.32
CA GLU A 24 1.52 -12.87 -3.76
C GLU A 24 1.65 -11.35 -4.01
N GLU A 25 0.65 -10.75 -4.64
CA GLU A 25 0.62 -9.30 -4.86
C GLU A 25 0.53 -8.52 -3.54
N ARG A 26 -0.24 -9.02 -2.57
CA ARG A 26 -0.31 -8.46 -1.21
C ARG A 26 1.05 -8.51 -0.52
N TRP A 27 1.76 -9.63 -0.62
CA TRP A 27 3.12 -9.75 -0.08
C TRP A 27 4.11 -8.79 -0.75
N VAL A 28 3.99 -8.58 -2.07
CA VAL A 28 4.79 -7.56 -2.77
C VAL A 28 4.51 -6.16 -2.22
N VAL A 29 3.27 -5.83 -1.84
CA VAL A 29 2.95 -4.57 -1.15
C VAL A 29 3.66 -4.47 0.20
N VAL A 30 3.61 -5.54 1.00
CA VAL A 30 4.28 -5.61 2.31
C VAL A 30 5.79 -5.39 2.15
N ASP A 31 6.41 -6.07 1.19
CA ASP A 31 7.84 -5.93 0.91
C ASP A 31 8.22 -4.52 0.46
N MET A 32 7.45 -3.92 -0.44
CA MET A 32 7.69 -2.54 -0.89
C MET A 32 7.65 -1.55 0.27
N VAL A 33 6.66 -1.66 1.17
CA VAL A 33 6.55 -0.78 2.33
C VAL A 33 7.63 -1.07 3.37
N SER A 34 7.99 -2.34 3.57
CA SER A 34 9.04 -2.75 4.50
C SER A 34 10.43 -2.24 4.08
N LEU A 35 10.73 -2.33 2.78
CA LEU A 35 11.99 -1.88 2.18
C LEU A 35 12.10 -0.37 2.10
N ASN A 36 11.00 0.31 1.75
CA ASN A 36 10.98 1.76 1.61
C ASN A 36 9.65 2.35 2.12
N PRO A 37 9.51 2.55 3.44
CA PRO A 37 8.30 3.14 4.00
C PRO A 37 8.10 4.61 3.59
N LEU A 38 9.11 5.27 3.02
CA LEU A 38 8.99 6.62 2.45
C LEU A 38 8.58 6.63 0.97
N GLY A 39 8.48 5.47 0.31
CA GLY A 39 8.22 5.34 -1.13
C GLY A 39 6.82 5.80 -1.57
N GLY A 40 5.85 5.82 -0.67
CA GLY A 40 4.54 6.42 -0.89
C GLY A 40 4.57 7.95 -0.77
N VAL A 41 3.76 8.62 -1.59
CA VAL A 41 3.57 10.07 -1.55
C VAL A 41 2.89 10.45 -0.24
N LEU A 42 3.53 11.30 0.56
CA LEU A 42 2.95 11.85 1.79
C LEU A 42 1.67 12.64 1.46
N ILE A 43 0.58 12.29 2.13
CA ILE A 43 -0.66 13.07 2.12
C ILE A 43 -0.47 14.19 3.15
N ARG A 44 -0.29 15.43 2.67
CA ARG A 44 -0.07 16.59 3.55
C ARG A 44 -1.25 16.78 4.50
N GLY A 45 -0.95 17.16 5.74
CA GLY A 45 -1.97 17.38 6.78
C GLY A 45 -2.54 16.10 7.42
N SER A 46 -2.07 14.92 7.02
CA SER A 46 -2.61 13.63 7.53
C SER A 46 -1.87 13.04 8.73
N GLY A 47 -0.80 13.69 9.22
CA GLY A 47 0.01 13.17 10.32
C GLY A 47 0.88 11.94 9.97
N GLY A 48 1.11 11.66 8.67
CA GLY A 48 2.02 10.59 8.22
C GLY A 48 1.39 9.54 7.31
N LEU A 49 0.16 9.75 6.83
CA LEU A 49 -0.41 8.88 5.79
C LEU A 49 0.32 9.07 4.47
N ARG A 50 0.57 7.94 3.81
CA ARG A 50 1.22 7.85 2.51
C ARG A 50 0.36 7.07 1.54
N LYS A 51 0.45 7.47 0.28
CA LYS A 51 -0.24 6.83 -0.84
C LYS A 51 0.77 6.26 -1.81
N MET A 52 0.76 4.95 -1.98
CA MET A 52 1.62 4.24 -2.93
C MET A 52 0.81 3.64 -4.06
N ARG A 53 1.34 3.70 -5.28
CA ARG A 53 0.77 3.04 -6.45
C ARG A 53 1.31 1.62 -6.50
N ILE A 54 0.44 0.66 -6.78
CA ILE A 54 0.82 -0.75 -6.92
C ILE A 54 0.43 -1.24 -8.31
N ALA A 55 1.30 -2.05 -8.91
CA ALA A 55 0.93 -2.81 -10.09
C ALA A 55 0.02 -3.97 -9.66
N LEU A 56 -1.04 -4.23 -10.42
CA LEU A 56 -1.87 -5.40 -10.27
C LEU A 56 -1.76 -6.20 -11.57
N GLU A 57 -1.45 -7.48 -11.44
CA GLU A 57 -1.22 -8.41 -12.53
C GLU A 57 -2.50 -8.65 -13.35
N GLY A 58 -2.34 -8.97 -14.64
CA GLY A 58 -3.47 -9.26 -15.54
C GLY A 58 -4.38 -8.06 -15.88
N ARG A 59 -4.17 -6.86 -15.30
CA ARG A 59 -5.07 -5.70 -15.51
C ARG A 59 -4.56 -4.62 -16.48
N GLY A 60 -3.43 -4.86 -17.16
CA GLY A 60 -2.83 -3.97 -18.17
C GLY A 60 -2.40 -2.59 -17.65
N LYS A 61 -1.96 -1.67 -18.53
CA LYS A 61 -1.51 -0.29 -18.17
C LYS A 61 -2.54 0.53 -17.37
N ARG A 62 -3.83 0.16 -17.39
CA ARG A 62 -4.92 0.83 -16.67
C ARG A 62 -5.33 0.12 -15.37
N GLY A 63 -4.68 -0.99 -15.04
CA GLY A 63 -5.12 -1.96 -14.03
C GLY A 63 -4.62 -1.80 -12.61
N GLY A 64 -3.66 -0.91 -12.37
CA GLY A 64 -3.01 -0.78 -11.07
C GLY A 64 -3.93 -0.31 -9.94
N GLY A 65 -3.49 -0.59 -8.72
CA GLY A 65 -4.15 -0.21 -7.48
C GLY A 65 -3.44 0.92 -6.75
N ARG A 66 -3.99 1.28 -5.59
CA ARG A 66 -3.36 2.16 -4.61
C ARG A 66 -3.54 1.59 -3.22
N VAL A 67 -2.54 1.81 -2.39
CA VAL A 67 -2.58 1.51 -0.97
C VAL A 67 -2.32 2.77 -0.16
N ILE A 68 -3.05 2.90 0.94
CA ILE A 68 -2.85 3.93 1.95
C ILE A 68 -2.24 3.25 3.17
N TYR A 69 -1.15 3.82 3.67
CA TYR A 69 -0.48 3.32 4.85
C TYR A 69 0.03 4.48 5.70
N TRP A 70 0.20 4.24 6.99
CA TRP A 70 0.78 5.21 7.91
C TRP A 70 2.24 4.88 8.16
N PHE A 71 3.09 5.91 8.12
CA PHE A 71 4.47 5.82 8.57
C PHE A 71 4.96 7.18 9.08
N HIS A 72 5.42 7.20 10.33
CA HIS A 72 5.92 8.41 10.97
C HIS A 72 7.44 8.38 11.19
N SER A 73 7.98 7.29 11.75
CA SER A 73 9.41 7.14 11.98
C SER A 73 9.83 5.67 12.08
N PRO A 74 11.13 5.36 11.95
CA PRO A 74 11.65 3.99 12.07
C PRO A 74 11.42 3.30 13.43
N ARG A 75 10.97 4.04 14.46
CA ARG A 75 10.65 3.48 15.78
C ARG A 75 9.32 2.74 15.82
N PHE A 76 8.50 2.86 14.78
CA PHE A 76 7.18 2.25 14.70
C PHE A 76 7.06 1.43 13.42
N PRO A 77 6.24 0.36 13.43
CA PRO A 77 5.90 -0.32 12.20
C PRO A 77 5.16 0.61 11.24
N ALA A 78 5.27 0.33 9.95
CA ALA A 78 4.35 0.89 8.97
C ALA A 78 3.01 0.14 9.06
N VAL A 79 1.89 0.85 8.94
CA VAL A 79 0.56 0.26 9.10
C VAL A 79 -0.22 0.41 7.80
N LEU A 80 -0.54 -0.72 7.15
CA LEU A 80 -1.37 -0.75 5.95
C LEU A 80 -2.84 -0.58 6.34
N LEU A 81 -3.47 0.50 5.86
CA LEU A 81 -4.81 0.93 6.30
C LEU A 81 -5.89 0.63 5.26
N TRP A 82 -5.58 0.76 3.97
CA TRP A 82 -6.59 0.62 2.92
C TRP A 82 -5.97 0.27 1.57
N ALA A 83 -6.73 -0.45 0.74
CA ALA A 83 -6.38 -0.77 -0.64
C ALA A 83 -7.56 -0.46 -1.57
N PHE A 84 -7.29 0.02 -2.78
CA PHE A 84 -8.33 0.23 -3.78
C PHE A 84 -7.78 0.19 -5.21
N ALA A 85 -8.52 -0.46 -6.10
CA ALA A 85 -8.23 -0.44 -7.53
C ALA A 85 -8.51 0.95 -8.11
N LYS A 86 -7.85 1.31 -9.22
CA LYS A 86 -8.22 2.51 -9.97
C LYS A 86 -9.66 2.36 -10.49
N THR A 87 -10.57 3.23 -10.01
CA THR A 87 -11.93 3.32 -10.55
C THR A 87 -11.89 3.53 -12.06
N ARG A 88 -12.58 2.68 -12.83
CA ARG A 88 -12.90 2.99 -14.22
C ARG A 88 -13.88 4.16 -14.19
N ARG A 89 -13.45 5.35 -14.61
CA ARG A 89 -14.40 6.40 -15.01
C ARG A 89 -15.24 5.82 -16.15
N ARG A 90 -16.52 5.53 -15.89
CA ARG A 90 -17.52 5.47 -16.97
C ARG A 90 -17.66 6.89 -17.49
N ILE A 91 -17.30 7.08 -18.75
CA ILE A 91 -17.71 8.25 -19.55
C ILE A 91 -19.04 7.85 -20.17
#